data_AF-A0A4Z0P531-F1
#
_entry.id   AF-A0A4Z0P531-F1
#
_cell.length_a   1.000
_cell.length_b   1.000
_cell.length_c   1.000
_cell.angle_alpha   90.00
_cell.angle_beta   90.00
_cell.angle_gamma   90.00
#
_symmetry.space_group_name_H-M   'P 1'
#
loop_
_entity.id
_entity.type
_entity.pdbx_description
1 polymer ?
#
loop_
_entity_poly.entity_id
_entity_poly.type
_entity_poly.pdbx_seq_one_letter_code
_entity_poly.pdbx_strand_id
1 'polypeptide(L)' 'RVSAAQAAGEVSSDNRHSSERPHVEEGSAPIFYTVPLQLLAYHVALIKGTDVDQPRNLAKSVTVE' A
#
# COMPACT_ATOMS: atom_id res chain seq x y z
N ARG A 1 -15.38 13.13 26.60
CA ARG A 1 -16.65 13.30 25.83
C ARG A 1 -16.59 12.35 24.65
N VAL A 2 -17.13 11.16 24.84
CA VAL A 2 -17.16 10.07 23.86
C VAL A 2 -18.39 10.30 22.99
N SER A 3 -18.21 10.80 21.77
CA SER A 3 -19.33 11.09 20.87
C SER A 3 -18.89 11.14 19.41
N ALA A 4 -18.97 9.99 18.72
CA ALA A 4 -19.36 9.88 17.31
C ALA A 4 -19.41 8.38 16.96
N ALA A 5 -20.41 7.70 17.50
CA ALA A 5 -20.76 6.35 17.09
C ALA A 5 -21.24 6.39 15.63
N GLN A 6 -20.47 5.71 14.78
CA GLN A 6 -20.89 4.89 13.65
C GLN A 6 -22.21 5.27 12.97
N ALA A 7 -22.10 5.94 11.83
CA ALA A 7 -23.05 5.81 10.74
C ALA A 7 -22.27 5.48 9.46
N ALA A 8 -21.63 4.30 9.44
CA ALA A 8 -21.12 3.73 8.20
C ALA A 8 -22.25 2.86 7.64
N GLY A 9 -22.97 3.41 6.66
CA GLY A 9 -23.98 2.67 5.91
C GLY A 9 -23.42 1.33 5.44
N GLU A 10 -24.24 0.29 5.55
CA GLU A 10 -23.92 -1.06 5.13
C GLU A 10 -23.83 -1.09 3.60
N VAL A 11 -22.62 -0.88 3.09
CA VAL A 11 -22.32 -0.98 1.66
C VAL A 11 -22.01 -2.44 1.38
N SER A 12 -22.77 -3.03 0.45
CA SER A 12 -22.58 -4.37 -0.11
C SER A 12 -21.11 -4.78 -0.13
N SER A 13 -20.80 -5.84 0.62
CA SER A 13 -19.45 -6.30 0.97
C SER A 13 -18.75 -7.10 -0.12
N ASP A 14 -19.44 -7.45 -1.20
CA ASP A 14 -18.95 -8.42 -2.21
C ASP A 14 -17.69 -7.97 -2.98
N ASN A 15 -17.32 -6.69 -2.94
CA ASN A 15 -16.12 -6.18 -3.63
C ASN A 15 -15.15 -5.43 -2.70
N ARG A 16 -15.32 -5.49 -1.37
CA ARG A 16 -14.40 -4.85 -0.42
C ARG A 16 -13.51 -5.89 0.24
N HIS A 17 -12.26 -5.92 -0.20
CA HIS A 17 -11.22 -6.70 0.45
C HIS A 17 -10.60 -5.85 1.57
N SER A 18 -11.03 -6.05 2.81
CA SER A 18 -10.47 -5.39 3.97
C SER A 18 -9.46 -6.31 4.67
N SER A 19 -8.18 -5.99 4.56
CA SER A 19 -7.13 -6.62 5.38
C SER A 19 -7.07 -5.93 6.73
N GLU A 20 -7.03 -6.71 7.81
CA GLU A 20 -6.86 -6.19 9.16
C GLU A 20 -5.52 -5.43 9.27
N ARG A 21 -5.55 -4.30 9.98
CA ARG A 21 -4.38 -3.45 10.15
C ARG A 21 -4.00 -3.38 11.63
N PRO A 22 -2.71 -3.59 11.98
CA PRO A 22 -2.27 -3.40 13.35
C PRO A 22 -2.38 -1.92 13.74
N HIS A 23 -2.64 -1.68 15.03
CA HIS A 23 -2.56 -0.32 15.56
C HIS A 23 -1.10 0.15 15.55
N VAL A 24 -0.86 1.33 14.99
CA VAL A 24 0.45 1.98 14.90
C VAL A 24 0.28 3.45 15.27
N GLU A 25 1.34 4.06 15.81
CA GLU A 25 1.35 5.49 16.14
C GLU A 25 1.11 6.34 14.88
N GLU A 26 0.29 7.37 14.99
CA GLU A 26 -0.15 8.19 13.86
C GLU A 26 1.02 8.83 13.08
N GLY A 27 2.09 9.24 13.78
CA GLY A 27 3.29 9.79 13.15
C GLY A 27 4.10 8.77 12.32
N SER A 28 4.06 7.49 12.69
CA SER A 28 4.77 6.41 11.99
C SER A 28 3.89 5.65 11.00
N ALA A 29 2.57 5.84 11.05
CA ALA A 29 1.61 5.17 10.19
C ALA A 29 1.96 5.27 8.70
N PRO A 30 2.35 6.44 8.13
CA PRO A 30 2.71 6.51 6.72
C PRO A 30 3.88 5.59 6.34
N ILE A 31 4.89 5.50 7.20
CA ILE A 31 6.06 4.65 6.99
C ILE A 31 5.65 3.18 7.08
N PHE A 32 4.94 2.81 8.14
CA PHE A 32 4.54 1.42 8.37
C PHE A 32 3.67 0.88 7.23
N TYR A 33 2.71 1.67 6.76
CA TYR A 33 1.82 1.26 5.67
C TYR A 33 2.47 1.33 4.29
N THR A 34 3.68 1.87 4.11
CA THR A 34 4.42 1.76 2.85
C THR A 34 4.98 0.36 2.62
N VAL A 35 5.35 -0.36 3.68
CA VAL A 35 5.93 -1.72 3.60
C VAL A 35 5.02 -2.72 2.88
N PRO A 36 3.73 -2.89 3.25
CA PRO A 36 2.86 -3.84 2.55
C PRO A 36 2.62 -3.44 1.08
N LEU A 37 2.62 -2.14 0.75
CA LEU A 37 2.49 -1.68 -0.63
C LEU A 37 3.75 -1.99 -1.47
N GLN A 38 4.94 -1.84 -0.89
CA GLN A 38 6.21 -2.23 -1.52
C GLN A 38 6.26 -3.74 -1.76
N LEU A 39 5.84 -4.53 -0.77
CA LEU A 39 5.75 -6.00 -0.90
C LEU A 39 4.73 -6.41 -1.96
N LEU A 40 3.56 -5.76 -2.02
CA LEU A 40 2.57 -6.03 -3.06
C LEU A 40 3.16 -5.78 -4.46
N ALA A 41 3.83 -4.65 -4.67
CA ALA A 41 4.47 -4.34 -5.95
C ALA A 41 5.54 -5.39 -6.31
N TYR A 42 6.38 -5.78 -5.35
CA TYR A 42 7.40 -6.80 -5.53
C TYR A 42 6.80 -8.16 -5.95
N HIS A 43 5.78 -8.64 -5.24
CA HIS A 43 5.16 -9.93 -5.55
C HIS A 43 4.44 -9.91 -6.90
N VAL A 44 3.78 -8.80 -7.25
CA VAL A 44 3.18 -8.64 -8.59
C VAL A 44 4.27 -8.66 -9.67
N ALA A 45 5.41 -8.00 -9.45
CA ALA A 45 6.52 -7.99 -10.40
C ALA A 45 7.14 -9.39 -10.58
N LEU A 46 7.29 -10.17 -9.50
CA LEU A 46 7.72 -11.57 -9.55
C LEU A 46 6.76 -12.43 -10.36
N ILE A 47 5.45 -12.34 -10.09
CA ILE A 47 4.42 -13.11 -10.81
C ILE A 47 4.41 -12.74 -12.30
N LYS A 48 4.61 -11.47 -12.63
CA LYS A 48 4.67 -10.98 -14.01
C LYS A 48 6.01 -11.26 -14.69
N GLY A 49 7.01 -11.76 -13.98
CA GLY A 49 8.37 -11.99 -14.51
C GLY A 49 9.06 -10.72 -14.99
N THR A 50 8.72 -9.56 -14.42
CA THR A 50 9.37 -8.29 -14.75
C THR A 50 10.62 -8.10 -13.91
N ASP A 51 11.64 -7.45 -14.49
CA ASP A 51 12.86 -7.10 -13.77
C ASP A 51 12.55 -6.09 -12.66
N VAL A 52 12.70 -6.54 -11.41
CA VAL A 52 12.45 -5.75 -10.19
C VAL A 52 13.58 -4.76 -9.94
N ASP A 53 14.82 -5.17 -10.21
CA ASP A 53 16.01 -4.40 -9.88
C ASP A 53 16.30 -3.35 -10.96
N GLN A 54 15.94 -3.64 -12.22
CA GLN A 54 16.11 -2.75 -13.36
C GLN A 54 14.81 -2.60 -14.15
N PRO A 55 13.82 -1.87 -13.61
CA PRO A 55 12.56 -1.65 -14.31
C PRO A 55 12.79 -0.88 -15.60
N ARG A 56 12.04 -1.23 -16.64
CA ARG A 56 12.18 -0.64 -17.98
C ARG A 56 12.00 0.88 -17.91
N ASN A 57 12.84 1.59 -18.67
CA ASN A 57 12.81 3.05 -18.82
C ASN A 57 13.14 3.85 -17.55
N LEU A 58 13.66 3.21 -16.51
CA LEU A 58 14.06 3.87 -15.27
C LEU A 58 15.57 3.75 -15.07
N ALA A 59 16.14 4.80 -14.47
CA ALA A 59 17.49 4.82 -13.96
C ALA A 59 17.44 5.11 -12.46
N LYS A 60 18.46 4.68 -11.73
CA LYS A 60 18.55 4.97 -10.29
C LYS A 60 18.59 6.48 -9.99
N SER A 61 19.20 7.23 -10.90
CA SER A 61 19.24 8.70 -10.93
C SER A 61 19.40 9.16 -12.37
N VAL A 62 18.75 10.26 -12.75
CA VAL A 62 18.92 10.90 -14.07
C VAL A 62 19.90 12.05 -13.90
N THR A 63 21.03 12.00 -14.60
CA THR A 63 22.14 12.95 -14.46
C THR A 63 22.44 13.74 -15.72
N VAL A 64 21.62 13.58 -16.76
CA VAL A 64 21.70 14.34 -18.01
C VAL A 64 20.54 15.33 -18.08
N GLU A 65 20.82 16.52 -18.60
CA GLU A 65 19.85 17.62 -18.80
C GLU A 65 19.22 17.59 -20.19
#